data_AF-A0A0R3KH05-F1
#
_entry.id   AF-A0A0R3KH05-F1
#
_cell.length_a   1.000
_cell.length_b   1.000
_cell.length_c   1.000
_cell.angle_alpha   90.00
_cell.angle_beta   90.00
_cell.angle_gamma   90.00
#
_symmetry.space_group_name_H-M   'P 1'
#
loop_
_entity.id
_entity.type
_entity.pdbx_description
1 polymer ?
#
loop_
_entity_poly.entity_id
_entity_poly.type
_entity_poly.pdbx_seq_one_letter_code
_entity_poly.pdbx_strand_id
1 'polypeptide(L)'
;MIFSLSPGVAFAAGEGCMASYYRSKSPACIDDTLAQLRQTAASGRAEPNTIIGFLGELFRSSPQERERLLKAETSNYVKSIDVVSLYRAGLPDEAQRFAAANDLSGLSDRLRAARMPPLEAVTPSSTPGDNDLLIGAYMASGNTAHIRRILDNYSSADDGMAGDGLRVGFMMSKFGPGLAPKGRDSVMAKVACTKYDCKANQAKFLRVMTLGTAMWSLQSLSAQDDGIKKTLSEFFSRDARLKSLFAVEQAAFGNYMTAILLVATFKDKRTGEDQDRTYELMNKSASIYENLGSGKDAFEPFQNLKK
;
A
#
# COMPACT_ATOMS: atom_id res chain seq x y z
N MET A 1 -21.59 -7.77 -3.90
CA MET A 1 -20.28 -8.10 -4.48
C MET A 1 -19.25 -8.01 -3.37
N ILE A 2 -18.70 -9.15 -2.96
CA ILE A 2 -17.53 -9.20 -2.08
C ILE A 2 -16.37 -8.84 -2.99
N PHE A 3 -15.86 -7.60 -2.89
CA PHE A 3 -14.62 -7.27 -3.56
C PHE A 3 -13.55 -8.12 -2.91
N SER A 4 -13.05 -9.09 -3.69
CA SER A 4 -11.72 -9.62 -3.44
C SER A 4 -10.81 -8.40 -3.46
N LEU A 5 -10.35 -7.96 -2.30
CA LEU A 5 -9.07 -7.27 -2.20
C LEU A 5 -8.09 -8.32 -2.71
N SER A 6 -7.98 -8.42 -4.04
CA SER A 6 -7.04 -9.31 -4.67
C SER A 6 -5.72 -9.04 -3.97
N PRO A 7 -5.02 -10.07 -3.50
CA PRO A 7 -3.67 -9.89 -3.04
C PRO A 7 -2.90 -9.51 -4.30
N GLY A 8 -2.92 -8.22 -4.64
CA GLY A 8 -1.72 -7.57 -5.04
C GLY A 8 -0.76 -8.00 -3.95
N VAL A 9 0.10 -8.94 -4.32
CA VAL A 9 1.44 -8.92 -3.77
C VAL A 9 1.83 -7.47 -4.01
N ALA A 10 1.65 -6.61 -3.00
CA ALA A 10 2.61 -5.55 -2.79
C ALA A 10 3.89 -6.36 -2.90
N PHE A 11 4.56 -6.29 -4.06
CA PHE A 11 5.86 -6.92 -4.24
C PHE A 11 6.54 -6.59 -2.94
N ALA A 12 6.73 -7.58 -2.07
CA ALA A 12 7.16 -7.32 -0.71
C ALA A 12 8.45 -6.55 -0.93
N ALA A 13 8.41 -5.26 -0.63
CA ALA A 13 9.14 -4.28 -1.44
C ALA A 13 10.64 -4.26 -1.10
N GLY A 14 11.13 -5.35 -0.50
CA GLY A 14 12.49 -5.61 -0.10
C GLY A 14 13.08 -6.94 -0.59
N GLU A 15 12.43 -7.71 -1.47
CA GLU A 15 13.04 -8.96 -2.02
C GLU A 15 13.52 -8.86 -3.48
N GLY A 16 13.26 -7.73 -4.16
CA GLY A 16 13.70 -7.50 -5.54
C GLY A 16 14.82 -6.47 -5.66
N CYS A 17 15.70 -6.63 -6.64
CA CYS A 17 16.79 -5.68 -6.92
C CYS A 17 16.28 -4.24 -7.16
N MET A 18 15.03 -4.06 -7.61
CA MET A 18 14.38 -2.77 -7.84
C MET A 18 14.43 -1.87 -6.60
N ALA A 19 14.25 -2.43 -5.40
CA ALA A 19 14.20 -1.67 -4.15
C ALA A 19 15.47 -0.82 -3.91
N SER A 20 16.60 -1.26 -4.45
CA SER A 20 17.90 -0.58 -4.35
C SER A 20 18.42 -0.06 -5.69
N TYR A 21 17.64 -0.16 -6.77
CA TYR A 21 18.08 0.19 -8.12
C TYR A 21 18.58 1.63 -8.22
N TYR A 22 17.93 2.59 -7.58
CA TYR A 22 18.39 3.98 -7.63
C TYR A 22 19.83 4.18 -7.11
N ARG A 23 20.36 3.25 -6.31
CA ARG A 23 21.75 3.25 -5.82
C ARG A 23 22.70 2.57 -6.81
N SER A 24 22.31 1.41 -7.35
CA SER A 24 23.18 0.59 -8.20
C SER A 24 23.10 0.92 -9.69
N LYS A 25 21.92 1.39 -10.14
CA LYS A 25 21.55 1.64 -11.55
C LYS A 25 21.90 0.48 -12.48
N SER A 26 21.84 -0.75 -11.97
CA SER A 26 22.25 -1.95 -12.71
C SER A 26 21.24 -2.33 -13.79
N PRO A 27 21.61 -2.36 -15.08
CA PRO A 27 20.71 -2.80 -16.16
C PRO A 27 20.22 -4.24 -16.00
N ALA A 28 21.07 -5.12 -15.44
CA ALA A 28 20.72 -6.51 -15.16
C ALA A 28 19.50 -6.62 -14.24
N CYS A 29 19.35 -5.70 -13.29
CA CYS A 29 18.18 -5.66 -12.43
C CYS A 29 16.88 -5.46 -13.21
N ILE A 30 16.92 -4.58 -14.23
CA ILE A 30 15.75 -4.31 -15.08
C ILE A 30 15.43 -5.55 -15.90
N ASP A 31 16.46 -6.15 -16.51
CA ASP A 31 16.31 -7.33 -17.37
C ASP A 31 15.73 -8.52 -16.59
N ASP A 32 16.21 -8.77 -15.37
CA ASP A 32 15.69 -9.83 -14.48
C ASP A 32 14.24 -9.56 -14.07
N THR A 33 13.92 -8.30 -13.73
CA THR A 33 12.56 -7.89 -13.38
C THR A 33 11.59 -8.12 -14.53
N LEU A 34 11.98 -7.71 -15.75
CA LEU A 34 11.16 -7.92 -16.94
C LEU A 34 11.05 -9.41 -17.30
N ALA A 35 12.12 -10.18 -17.13
CA ALA A 35 12.09 -11.64 -17.33
C ALA A 35 11.08 -12.31 -16.39
N GLN A 36 11.05 -11.96 -15.11
CA GLN A 36 10.05 -12.44 -14.16
C GLN A 36 8.64 -11.99 -14.57
N LEU A 37 8.48 -10.72 -14.95
CA LEU A 37 7.20 -10.16 -15.36
C LEU A 37 6.58 -10.92 -16.55
N ARG A 38 7.40 -11.27 -17.55
CA ARG A 38 6.99 -12.07 -18.71
C ARG A 38 6.42 -13.43 -18.30
N GLN A 39 6.94 -14.04 -17.24
CA GLN A 39 6.44 -15.33 -16.73
C GLN A 39 5.11 -15.18 -15.96
N THR A 40 4.90 -14.07 -15.27
CA THR A 40 3.66 -13.81 -14.50
C THR A 40 2.41 -13.53 -15.34
N ALA A 41 2.57 -13.14 -16.61
CA ALA A 41 1.48 -12.79 -17.53
C ALA A 41 0.37 -13.86 -17.63
N ALA A 42 0.73 -15.14 -17.42
CA ALA A 42 -0.18 -16.27 -17.49
C ALA A 42 -1.14 -16.40 -16.29
N SER A 43 -0.93 -15.63 -15.20
CA SER A 43 -1.58 -15.87 -13.90
C SER A 43 -2.74 -14.93 -13.53
N GLY A 44 -3.12 -13.98 -14.39
CA GLY A 44 -4.29 -13.10 -14.17
C GLY A 44 -4.21 -12.19 -12.94
N ARG A 45 -2.99 -11.86 -12.47
CA ARG A 45 -2.76 -11.04 -11.27
C ARG A 45 -3.04 -9.54 -11.50
N ALA A 46 -3.20 -8.82 -10.40
CA ALA A 46 -3.45 -7.37 -10.32
C ALA A 46 -2.46 -6.53 -11.16
N GLU A 47 -2.88 -5.32 -11.55
CA GLU A 47 -2.06 -4.40 -12.33
C GLU A 47 -0.68 -4.15 -11.69
N PRO A 48 0.43 -4.25 -12.44
CA PRO A 48 1.79 -4.15 -11.91
C PRO A 48 2.21 -2.68 -11.72
N ASN A 49 1.47 -1.94 -10.89
CA ASN A 49 1.65 -0.49 -10.69
C ASN A 49 3.06 -0.10 -10.26
N THR A 50 3.71 -0.87 -9.38
CA THR A 50 5.11 -0.64 -9.00
C THR A 50 6.06 -0.69 -10.19
N ILE A 51 5.87 -1.65 -11.11
CA ILE A 51 6.71 -1.76 -12.31
C ILE A 51 6.40 -0.63 -13.29
N ILE A 52 5.12 -0.29 -13.48
CA ILE A 52 4.72 0.85 -14.32
C ILE A 52 5.37 2.15 -13.82
N GLY A 53 5.39 2.36 -12.50
CA GLY A 53 5.98 3.54 -11.88
C GLY A 53 7.48 3.58 -12.04
N PHE A 54 8.14 2.44 -11.86
CA PHE A 54 9.57 2.29 -12.05
C PHE A 54 9.99 2.55 -13.49
N LEU A 55 9.33 1.90 -14.46
CA LEU A 55 9.60 2.08 -15.88
C LEU A 55 9.24 3.49 -16.34
N GLY A 56 8.15 4.08 -15.86
CA GLY A 56 7.79 5.45 -16.20
C GLY A 56 8.86 6.45 -15.80
N GLU A 57 9.41 6.32 -14.59
CA GLU A 57 10.50 7.17 -14.13
C GLU A 57 11.81 6.87 -14.87
N LEU A 58 12.13 5.60 -15.13
CA LEU A 58 13.29 5.19 -15.90
C LEU A 58 13.23 5.74 -17.33
N PHE A 59 12.09 5.62 -18.01
CA PHE A 59 11.88 6.10 -19.37
C PHE A 59 11.99 7.61 -19.47
N ARG A 60 11.54 8.33 -18.45
CA ARG A 60 11.70 9.79 -18.36
C ARG A 60 13.18 10.19 -18.17
N SER A 61 13.90 9.49 -17.29
CA SER A 61 15.25 9.89 -16.86
C SER A 61 16.39 9.27 -17.67
N SER A 62 16.16 8.18 -18.40
CA SER A 62 17.17 7.47 -19.20
C SER A 62 16.64 7.11 -20.59
N PRO A 63 16.76 8.02 -21.58
CA PRO A 63 16.34 7.76 -22.96
C PRO A 63 17.05 6.57 -23.60
N GLN A 64 18.31 6.31 -23.24
CA GLN A 64 19.08 5.18 -23.76
C GLN A 64 18.51 3.84 -23.28
N GLU A 65 18.21 3.71 -21.98
CA GLU A 65 17.58 2.49 -21.46
C GLU A 65 16.17 2.33 -21.99
N ARG A 66 15.41 3.42 -22.12
CA ARG A 66 14.10 3.40 -22.78
C ARG A 66 14.17 2.78 -24.17
N GLU A 67 15.07 3.29 -25.01
CA GLU A 67 15.22 2.79 -26.38
C GLU A 67 15.66 1.32 -26.41
N ARG A 68 16.59 0.93 -25.54
CA ARG A 68 17.05 -0.47 -25.40
C ARG A 68 15.89 -1.41 -25.07
N LEU A 69 15.09 -1.04 -24.06
CA LEU A 69 14.00 -1.86 -23.55
C LEU A 69 12.85 -1.97 -24.56
N LEU A 70 12.41 -0.85 -25.14
CA LEU A 70 11.32 -0.83 -26.12
C LEU A 70 11.66 -1.63 -27.39
N LYS A 71 12.91 -1.60 -27.86
CA LYS A 71 13.33 -2.38 -29.04
C LYS A 71 13.47 -3.87 -28.76
N ALA A 72 13.85 -4.25 -27.54
CA ALA A 72 14.10 -5.63 -27.17
C ALA A 72 12.85 -6.40 -26.72
N GLU A 73 11.75 -5.70 -26.39
CA GLU A 73 10.58 -6.35 -25.81
C GLU A 73 9.79 -7.20 -26.83
N THR A 74 9.54 -8.46 -26.47
CA THR A 74 8.85 -9.43 -27.31
C THR A 74 7.48 -9.84 -26.75
N SER A 75 7.25 -9.66 -25.46
CA SER A 75 6.01 -10.03 -24.78
C SER A 75 4.93 -8.96 -24.95
N ASN A 76 3.79 -9.33 -25.53
CA ASN A 76 2.63 -8.43 -25.66
C ASN A 76 2.14 -7.89 -24.30
N TYR A 77 2.27 -8.69 -23.23
CA TYR A 77 1.93 -8.25 -21.88
C TYR A 77 2.86 -7.13 -21.41
N VAL A 78 4.18 -7.29 -21.57
CA VAL A 78 5.14 -6.25 -21.17
C VAL A 78 5.04 -5.02 -22.08
N LYS A 79 4.82 -5.19 -23.38
CA LYS A 79 4.54 -4.07 -24.30
C LYS A 79 3.35 -3.23 -23.83
N SER A 80 2.29 -3.86 -23.33
CA SER A 80 1.15 -3.13 -22.77
C SER A 80 1.54 -2.29 -21.54
N ILE A 81 2.43 -2.81 -20.69
CA ILE A 81 2.99 -2.12 -19.53
C ILE A 81 3.90 -0.97 -19.96
N ASP A 82 4.71 -1.17 -21.01
CA ASP A 82 5.57 -0.13 -21.58
C ASP A 82 4.75 1.05 -22.12
N VAL A 83 3.63 0.78 -22.81
CA VAL A 83 2.70 1.84 -23.27
C VAL A 83 2.19 2.67 -22.09
N VAL A 84 1.73 2.01 -21.01
CA VAL A 84 1.26 2.72 -19.81
C VAL A 84 2.41 3.50 -19.16
N SER A 85 3.59 2.91 -19.09
CA SER A 85 4.79 3.52 -18.49
C SER A 85 5.26 4.75 -19.27
N LEU A 86 5.25 4.71 -20.60
CA LEU A 86 5.52 5.87 -21.46
C LEU A 86 4.51 6.99 -21.24
N TYR A 87 3.23 6.65 -21.10
CA TYR A 87 2.19 7.64 -20.82
C TYR A 87 2.41 8.27 -19.44
N ARG A 88 2.69 7.46 -18.42
CA ARG A 88 3.03 7.92 -17.06
C ARG A 88 4.34 8.71 -17.02
N ALA A 89 5.28 8.46 -17.92
CA ALA A 89 6.52 9.22 -18.07
C ALA A 89 6.32 10.64 -18.66
N GLY A 90 5.10 10.98 -19.09
CA GLY A 90 4.82 12.24 -19.79
C GLY A 90 5.22 12.20 -21.27
N LEU A 91 5.27 11.02 -21.88
CA LEU A 91 5.67 10.81 -23.29
C LEU A 91 4.50 10.24 -24.13
N PRO A 92 3.34 10.93 -24.21
CA PRO A 92 2.13 10.37 -24.85
C PRO A 92 2.31 10.10 -26.35
N ASP A 93 3.12 10.90 -27.05
CA ASP A 93 3.38 10.71 -28.49
C ASP A 93 4.26 9.48 -28.76
N GLU A 94 5.21 9.21 -27.87
CA GLU A 94 6.03 7.99 -27.93
C GLU A 94 5.21 6.77 -27.55
N ALA A 95 4.35 6.87 -26.53
CA ALA A 95 3.38 5.84 -26.17
C ALA A 95 2.47 5.49 -27.37
N GLN A 96 1.95 6.49 -28.09
CA GLN A 96 1.10 6.27 -29.26
C GLN A 96 1.87 5.60 -30.40
N ARG A 97 3.08 6.06 -30.72
CA ARG A 97 3.91 5.45 -31.78
C ARG A 97 4.27 4.00 -31.44
N PHE A 98 4.67 3.74 -30.20
CA PHE A 98 5.00 2.39 -29.74
C PHE A 98 3.76 1.48 -29.74
N ALA A 99 2.61 2.00 -29.31
CA ALA A 99 1.35 1.26 -29.33
C ALA A 99 0.92 0.90 -30.76
N ALA A 100 1.01 1.84 -31.71
CA ALA A 100 0.67 1.60 -33.11
C ALA A 100 1.57 0.55 -33.77
N ALA A 101 2.86 0.55 -33.45
CA ALA A 101 3.83 -0.43 -33.97
C ALA A 101 3.63 -1.85 -33.40
N ASN A 102 2.82 -2.01 -32.36
CA ASN A 102 2.65 -3.27 -31.62
C ASN A 102 1.19 -3.69 -31.46
N ASP A 103 0.27 -3.18 -32.29
CA ASP A 103 -1.17 -3.49 -32.25
C ASP A 103 -1.87 -3.17 -30.91
N LEU A 104 -1.40 -2.14 -30.20
CA LEU A 104 -1.91 -1.69 -28.90
C LEU A 104 -2.61 -0.32 -28.96
N SER A 105 -2.96 0.18 -30.15
CA SER A 105 -3.57 1.52 -30.33
C SER A 105 -4.82 1.72 -29.45
N GLY A 106 -5.68 0.71 -29.31
CA GLY A 106 -6.86 0.78 -28.45
C GLY A 106 -6.55 0.91 -26.95
N LEU A 107 -5.37 0.49 -26.49
CA LEU A 107 -4.90 0.80 -25.14
C LEU A 107 -4.51 2.28 -25.05
N SER A 108 -3.69 2.77 -25.98
CA SER A 108 -3.26 4.17 -26.02
C SER A 108 -4.45 5.15 -26.05
N ASP A 109 -5.48 4.85 -26.85
CA ASP A 109 -6.68 5.69 -26.95
C ASP A 109 -7.46 5.72 -25.63
N ARG A 110 -7.55 4.58 -24.92
CA ARG A 110 -8.18 4.53 -23.59
C ARG A 110 -7.42 5.35 -22.56
N LEU A 111 -6.09 5.29 -22.55
CA LEU A 111 -5.26 6.08 -21.63
C LEU A 111 -5.46 7.59 -21.85
N ARG A 112 -5.53 8.00 -23.12
CA ARG A 112 -5.82 9.39 -23.52
C ARG A 112 -7.23 9.83 -23.12
N ALA A 113 -8.24 9.02 -23.42
CA ALA A 113 -9.62 9.30 -23.07
C ALA A 113 -9.82 9.39 -21.55
N ALA A 114 -9.15 8.53 -20.79
CA ALA A 114 -9.15 8.56 -19.32
C ALA A 114 -8.37 9.73 -18.72
N ARG A 115 -7.65 10.52 -19.54
CA ARG A 115 -6.76 11.61 -19.10
C ARG A 115 -5.83 11.17 -17.99
N MET A 116 -5.19 10.02 -18.17
CA MET A 116 -4.30 9.45 -17.15
C MET A 116 -3.20 10.46 -16.77
N PRO A 117 -2.99 10.77 -15.47
CA PRO A 117 -1.99 11.77 -15.10
C PRO A 117 -0.56 11.23 -15.24
N PRO A 118 0.41 12.05 -15.67
CA PRO A 118 1.82 11.67 -15.62
C PRO A 118 2.31 11.56 -14.17
N LEU A 119 3.46 10.90 -13.96
CA LEU A 119 4.02 10.61 -12.64
C LEU A 119 4.20 11.86 -11.78
N GLU A 120 4.54 13.02 -12.34
CA GLU A 120 4.63 14.28 -11.58
C GLU A 120 3.28 14.82 -11.08
N ALA A 121 2.17 14.41 -11.69
CA ALA A 121 0.83 14.88 -11.32
C ALA A 121 0.05 13.89 -10.44
N VAL A 122 0.58 12.68 -10.23
CA VAL A 122 -0.08 11.66 -9.38
C VAL A 122 -0.12 12.14 -7.92
N THR A 123 -1.34 12.13 -7.36
CA THR A 123 -1.62 12.41 -5.94
C THR A 123 -2.55 11.31 -5.41
N PRO A 124 -2.03 10.32 -4.67
CA PRO A 124 -2.84 9.21 -4.17
C PRO A 124 -3.89 9.73 -3.20
N SER A 125 -5.17 9.65 -3.57
CA SER A 125 -6.29 10.09 -2.71
C SER A 125 -7.21 8.92 -2.40
N SER A 126 -7.78 8.30 -3.43
CA SER A 126 -8.73 7.18 -3.33
C SER A 126 -8.35 5.99 -4.24
N THR A 127 -7.09 5.89 -4.64
CA THR A 127 -6.60 4.81 -5.51
C THR A 127 -5.35 4.20 -4.88
N PRO A 128 -5.46 3.06 -4.18
CA PRO A 128 -4.31 2.44 -3.51
C PRO A 128 -3.14 2.14 -4.45
N GLY A 129 -3.42 1.77 -5.71
CA GLY A 129 -2.38 1.51 -6.72
C GLY A 129 -1.52 2.71 -7.08
N ASP A 130 -1.97 3.95 -6.81
CA ASP A 130 -1.14 5.14 -7.01
C ASP A 130 0.02 5.20 -5.99
N ASN A 131 -0.13 4.58 -4.81
CA ASN A 131 0.97 4.43 -3.85
C ASN A 131 2.07 3.55 -4.44
N ASP A 132 1.69 2.39 -4.99
CA ASP A 132 2.61 1.43 -5.61
C ASP A 132 3.34 2.07 -6.80
N LEU A 133 2.61 2.83 -7.62
CA LEU A 133 3.15 3.60 -8.74
C LEU A 133 4.24 4.60 -8.28
N LEU A 134 3.97 5.37 -7.23
CA LEU A 134 4.94 6.33 -6.70
C LEU A 134 6.12 5.64 -6.00
N ILE A 135 5.91 4.50 -5.35
CA ILE A 135 6.99 3.66 -4.80
C ILE A 135 7.91 3.17 -5.92
N GLY A 136 7.34 2.69 -7.03
CA GLY A 136 8.12 2.30 -8.22
C GLY A 136 8.98 3.44 -8.76
N ALA A 137 8.40 4.63 -8.89
CA ALA A 137 9.14 5.81 -9.33
C ALA A 137 10.26 6.20 -8.36
N TYR A 138 10.05 6.06 -7.04
CA TYR A 138 11.12 6.21 -6.05
C TYR A 138 12.23 5.18 -6.24
N MET A 139 11.90 3.91 -6.42
CA MET A 139 12.88 2.84 -6.64
C MET A 139 13.76 3.09 -7.88
N ALA A 140 13.20 3.71 -8.92
CA ALA A 140 13.95 4.10 -10.11
C ALA A 140 14.87 5.30 -9.89
N SER A 141 14.41 6.33 -9.16
CA SER A 141 15.09 7.65 -9.09
C SER A 141 15.82 7.95 -7.78
N GLY A 142 15.37 7.39 -6.65
CA GLY A 142 15.75 7.81 -5.30
C GLY A 142 15.09 9.13 -4.87
N ASN A 143 14.18 9.69 -5.67
CA ASN A 143 13.59 11.00 -5.39
C ASN A 143 12.49 10.91 -4.32
N THR A 144 12.82 11.35 -3.11
CA THR A 144 11.90 11.37 -1.95
C THR A 144 10.63 12.18 -2.16
N ALA A 145 10.53 13.03 -3.19
CA ALA A 145 9.28 13.72 -3.54
C ALA A 145 8.14 12.75 -3.90
N HIS A 146 8.44 11.56 -4.45
CA HIS A 146 7.41 10.53 -4.68
C HIS A 146 6.83 10.01 -3.35
N ILE A 147 7.70 9.78 -2.36
CA ILE A 147 7.30 9.32 -1.02
C ILE A 147 6.52 10.41 -0.27
N ARG A 148 6.93 11.67 -0.38
CA ARG A 148 6.19 12.79 0.23
C ARG A 148 4.76 12.88 -0.30
N ARG A 149 4.57 12.73 -1.62
CA ARG A 149 3.22 12.77 -2.23
C ARG A 149 2.31 11.64 -1.78
N ILE A 150 2.85 10.46 -1.48
CA ILE A 150 2.09 9.38 -0.84
C ILE A 150 1.59 9.83 0.55
N LEU A 151 2.46 10.48 1.31
CA LEU A 151 2.17 10.91 2.68
C LEU A 151 1.22 12.12 2.74
N ASP A 152 1.25 13.03 1.75
CA ASP A 152 0.44 14.25 1.72
C ASP A 152 -1.09 13.99 1.82
N ASN A 153 -1.56 12.79 1.50
CA ASN A 153 -2.96 12.40 1.71
C ASN A 153 -3.35 12.43 3.20
N TYR A 154 -2.43 12.12 4.12
CA TYR A 154 -2.66 12.22 5.57
C TYR A 154 -2.87 13.67 6.03
N SER A 155 -2.18 14.63 5.41
CA SER A 155 -2.29 16.04 5.79
C SER A 155 -3.68 16.60 5.53
N SER A 156 -4.38 16.09 4.52
CA SER A 156 -5.74 16.53 4.15
C SER A 156 -6.86 15.63 4.69
N ALA A 157 -6.54 14.56 5.43
CA ALA A 157 -7.52 13.66 6.04
C ALA A 157 -7.90 14.15 7.44
N ASP A 158 -9.19 14.06 7.77
CA ASP A 158 -9.66 14.26 9.14
C ASP A 158 -9.05 13.20 10.09
N ASP A 159 -9.02 13.50 11.39
CA ASP A 159 -8.36 12.64 12.38
C ASP A 159 -8.95 11.23 12.44
N GLY A 160 -10.27 11.09 12.20
CA GLY A 160 -10.92 9.78 12.18
C GLY A 160 -10.45 8.93 11.01
N MET A 161 -10.39 9.51 9.81
CA MET A 161 -9.91 8.87 8.60
C MET A 161 -8.40 8.59 8.63
N ALA A 162 -7.60 9.54 9.10
CA ALA A 162 -6.17 9.35 9.27
C ALA A 162 -5.88 8.23 10.30
N GLY A 163 -6.59 8.22 11.42
CA GLY A 163 -6.46 7.19 12.47
C GLY A 163 -6.86 5.81 11.97
N ASP A 164 -8.00 5.68 11.29
CA ASP A 164 -8.42 4.42 10.69
C ASP A 164 -7.44 3.95 9.59
N GLY A 165 -6.90 4.87 8.79
CA GLY A 165 -5.85 4.57 7.82
C GLY A 165 -4.60 4.00 8.48
N LEU A 166 -4.10 4.64 9.54
CA LEU A 166 -2.98 4.12 10.34
C LEU A 166 -3.28 2.73 10.91
N ARG A 167 -4.48 2.54 11.48
CA ARG A 167 -4.93 1.27 12.06
C ARG A 167 -4.93 0.14 11.04
N VAL A 168 -5.50 0.39 9.86
CA VAL A 168 -5.47 -0.54 8.72
C VAL A 168 -4.01 -0.84 8.35
N GLY A 169 -3.16 0.17 8.22
CA GLY A 169 -1.75 0.00 7.88
C GLY A 169 -0.96 -0.87 8.88
N PHE A 170 -1.17 -0.68 10.18
CA PHE A 170 -0.56 -1.52 11.22
C PHE A 170 -1.04 -2.97 11.14
N MET A 171 -2.35 -3.17 10.93
CA MET A 171 -2.92 -4.51 10.76
C MET A 171 -2.37 -5.21 9.50
N MET A 172 -2.25 -4.49 8.37
CA MET A 172 -1.63 -5.02 7.15
C MET A 172 -0.16 -5.38 7.38
N SER A 173 0.58 -4.55 8.12
CA SER A 173 1.99 -4.80 8.42
C SER A 173 2.21 -6.09 9.21
N LYS A 174 1.25 -6.50 10.04
CA LYS A 174 1.37 -7.71 10.87
C LYS A 174 0.71 -8.95 10.29
N PHE A 175 -0.44 -8.80 9.61
CA PHE A 175 -1.26 -9.92 9.15
C PHE A 175 -1.43 -9.96 7.62
N GLY A 176 -0.79 -9.05 6.90
CA GLY A 176 -0.96 -8.90 5.46
C GLY A 176 -2.35 -8.40 5.07
N PRO A 177 -2.75 -8.56 3.79
CA PRO A 177 -4.00 -8.02 3.26
C PRO A 177 -5.26 -8.63 3.90
N GLY A 178 -5.13 -9.75 4.62
CA GLY A 178 -6.22 -10.37 5.35
C GLY A 178 -6.70 -9.57 6.57
N LEU A 179 -5.91 -8.59 7.07
CA LEU A 179 -6.27 -7.70 8.18
C LEU A 179 -6.74 -8.42 9.47
N ALA A 180 -6.35 -9.67 9.66
CA ALA A 180 -6.76 -10.46 10.81
C ALA A 180 -5.71 -11.54 11.14
N PRO A 181 -5.48 -11.82 12.43
CA PRO A 181 -4.68 -12.96 12.83
C PRO A 181 -5.37 -14.28 12.46
N LYS A 182 -4.58 -15.34 12.32
CA LYS A 182 -5.09 -16.68 12.04
C LYS A 182 -6.10 -17.09 13.12
N GLY A 183 -7.28 -17.55 12.69
CA GLY A 183 -8.35 -18.02 13.59
C GLY A 183 -9.28 -16.92 14.09
N ARG A 184 -9.20 -15.70 13.55
CA ARG A 184 -10.19 -14.63 13.74
C ARG A 184 -10.77 -14.20 12.39
N ASP A 185 -11.97 -13.65 12.44
CA ASP A 185 -12.67 -13.17 11.24
C ASP A 185 -12.06 -11.86 10.74
N SER A 186 -11.92 -11.73 9.42
CA SER A 186 -11.51 -10.48 8.77
C SER A 186 -12.69 -9.50 8.71
N VAL A 187 -12.90 -8.75 9.79
CA VAL A 187 -14.03 -7.81 9.92
C VAL A 187 -13.68 -6.38 9.53
N MET A 188 -12.40 -5.98 9.64
CA MET A 188 -11.99 -4.57 9.53
C MET A 188 -12.36 -3.94 8.18
N ALA A 189 -12.13 -4.64 7.06
CA ALA A 189 -12.50 -4.13 5.74
C ALA A 189 -14.02 -3.92 5.60
N LYS A 190 -14.82 -4.85 6.13
CA LYS A 190 -16.29 -4.74 6.14
C LYS A 190 -16.74 -3.55 6.99
N VAL A 191 -16.13 -3.37 8.16
CA VAL A 191 -16.44 -2.27 9.07
C VAL A 191 -16.04 -0.92 8.47
N ALA A 192 -14.87 -0.81 7.84
CA ALA A 192 -14.48 0.37 7.08
C ALA A 192 -15.50 0.68 5.96
N CYS A 193 -15.93 -0.35 5.21
CA CYS A 193 -16.95 -0.21 4.18
C CYS A 193 -18.25 0.39 4.75
N THR A 194 -18.71 -0.10 5.90
CA THR A 194 -19.92 0.41 6.58
C THR A 194 -19.71 1.83 7.10
N LYS A 195 -18.62 2.09 7.83
CA LYS A 195 -18.31 3.39 8.45
C LYS A 195 -18.19 4.51 7.42
N TYR A 196 -17.63 4.22 6.26
CA TYR A 196 -17.42 5.18 5.17
C TYR A 196 -18.45 5.06 4.03
N ASP A 197 -19.55 4.34 4.27
CA ASP A 197 -20.65 4.14 3.33
C ASP A 197 -20.20 3.81 1.91
N CYS A 198 -19.44 2.71 1.77
CA CYS A 198 -18.86 2.30 0.50
C CYS A 198 -19.89 2.04 -0.63
N LYS A 199 -21.17 1.85 -0.28
CA LYS A 199 -22.25 1.67 -1.26
C LYS A 199 -22.68 2.99 -1.89
N ALA A 200 -22.75 4.07 -1.11
CA ALA A 200 -23.11 5.40 -1.63
C ALA A 200 -21.88 6.25 -1.99
N ASN A 201 -20.75 6.06 -1.28
CA ASN A 201 -19.53 6.86 -1.43
C ASN A 201 -18.27 5.98 -1.38
N GLN A 202 -18.03 5.23 -2.45
CA GLN A 202 -16.87 4.35 -2.59
C GLN A 202 -15.52 5.09 -2.40
N ALA A 203 -15.44 6.37 -2.79
CA ALA A 203 -14.21 7.15 -2.71
C ALA A 203 -13.70 7.34 -1.27
N LYS A 204 -14.60 7.48 -0.28
CA LYS A 204 -14.21 7.60 1.14
C LYS A 204 -13.61 6.31 1.69
N PHE A 205 -14.25 5.18 1.39
CA PHE A 205 -13.72 3.86 1.75
C PHE A 205 -12.36 3.62 1.10
N LEU A 206 -12.24 3.88 -0.21
CA LEU A 206 -10.98 3.71 -0.92
C LEU A 206 -9.88 4.65 -0.42
N ARG A 207 -10.23 5.85 0.06
CA ARG A 207 -9.27 6.77 0.67
C ARG A 207 -8.66 6.21 1.94
N VAL A 208 -9.46 5.61 2.82
CA VAL A 208 -8.97 4.93 4.03
C VAL A 208 -8.04 3.77 3.65
N MET A 209 -8.40 2.98 2.65
CA MET A 209 -7.54 1.90 2.15
C MET A 209 -6.25 2.44 1.51
N THR A 210 -6.32 3.59 0.84
CA THR A 210 -5.14 4.27 0.26
C THR A 210 -4.20 4.74 1.36
N LEU A 211 -4.71 5.31 2.45
CA LEU A 211 -3.90 5.67 3.62
C LEU A 211 -3.28 4.42 4.27
N GLY A 212 -4.07 3.36 4.50
CA GLY A 212 -3.56 2.13 5.12
C GLY A 212 -2.47 1.43 4.30
N THR A 213 -2.67 1.30 2.99
CA THR A 213 -1.65 0.74 2.09
C THR A 213 -0.39 1.60 2.01
N ALA A 214 -0.52 2.92 2.08
CA ALA A 214 0.62 3.84 2.16
C ALA A 214 1.45 3.56 3.41
N MET A 215 0.82 3.52 4.59
CA MET A 215 1.53 3.27 5.85
C MET A 215 2.22 1.90 5.84
N TRP A 216 1.51 0.86 5.42
CA TRP A 216 2.04 -0.50 5.34
C TRP A 216 3.28 -0.59 4.44
N SER A 217 3.15 -0.10 3.21
CA SER A 217 4.21 -0.21 2.20
C SER A 217 5.44 0.60 2.60
N LEU A 218 5.24 1.83 3.10
CA LEU A 218 6.34 2.69 3.53
C LEU A 218 7.02 2.17 4.80
N GLN A 219 6.28 1.61 5.76
CA GLN A 219 6.89 0.96 6.94
C GLN A 219 7.75 -0.24 6.53
N SER A 220 7.20 -1.12 5.69
CA SER A 220 7.93 -2.29 5.20
C SER A 220 9.24 -1.89 4.50
N LEU A 221 9.18 -0.88 3.64
CA LEU A 221 10.33 -0.36 2.92
C LEU A 221 11.35 0.34 3.82
N SER A 222 10.88 1.09 4.83
CA SER A 222 11.77 1.84 5.73
C SER A 222 12.72 0.97 6.55
N ALA A 223 12.46 -0.33 6.65
CA ALA A 223 13.37 -1.27 7.30
C ALA A 223 14.69 -1.45 6.55
N GLN A 224 14.68 -1.22 5.22
CA GLN A 224 15.84 -1.44 4.34
C GLN A 224 16.28 -0.17 3.59
N ASP A 225 15.49 0.90 3.64
CA ASP A 225 15.77 2.16 2.95
C ASP A 225 15.75 3.38 3.87
N ASP A 226 16.94 3.93 4.14
CA ASP A 226 17.11 5.11 5.01
C ASP A 226 16.45 6.38 4.45
N GLY A 227 16.35 6.52 3.13
CA GLY A 227 15.69 7.66 2.48
C GLY A 227 14.19 7.67 2.79
N ILE A 228 13.53 6.52 2.68
CA ILE A 228 12.13 6.34 3.07
C ILE A 228 11.96 6.54 4.58
N LYS A 229 12.81 5.91 5.39
CA LYS A 229 12.77 6.02 6.86
C LYS A 229 12.86 7.47 7.33
N LYS A 230 13.82 8.23 6.80
CA LYS A 230 14.00 9.65 7.12
C LYS A 230 12.80 10.48 6.65
N THR A 231 12.32 10.24 5.43
CA THR A 231 11.15 10.99 4.88
C THR A 231 9.89 10.76 5.72
N LEU A 232 9.63 9.51 6.13
CA LEU A 232 8.50 9.15 6.99
C LEU A 232 8.60 9.83 8.36
N SER A 233 9.77 9.73 9.01
CA SER A 233 10.01 10.33 10.33
C SER A 233 9.87 11.86 10.29
N GLU A 234 10.43 12.51 9.28
CA GLU A 234 10.31 13.96 9.10
C GLU A 234 8.88 14.40 8.84
N PHE A 235 8.12 13.67 8.01
CA PHE A 235 6.74 14.00 7.69
C PHE A 235 5.86 14.06 8.96
N PHE A 236 5.84 12.98 9.74
CA PHE A 236 5.07 12.96 10.98
C PHE A 236 5.61 13.95 12.02
N SER A 237 6.91 14.20 12.06
CA SER A 237 7.49 15.14 13.03
C SER A 237 7.14 16.61 12.75
N ARG A 238 6.80 16.96 11.50
CA ARG A 238 6.45 18.33 11.08
C ARG A 238 5.00 18.70 11.38
N ASP A 239 4.11 17.72 11.57
CA ASP A 239 2.70 17.95 11.89
C ASP A 239 2.39 17.39 13.29
N ALA A 240 2.19 18.26 14.27
CA ALA A 240 1.94 17.88 15.65
C ALA A 240 0.66 17.03 15.83
N ARG A 241 -0.37 17.28 15.00
CA ARG A 241 -1.63 16.52 15.00
C ARG A 241 -1.36 15.10 14.52
N LEU A 242 -0.72 14.94 13.36
CA LEU A 242 -0.39 13.63 12.82
C LEU A 242 0.62 12.87 13.70
N LYS A 243 1.59 13.56 14.32
CA LYS A 243 2.51 12.95 15.29
C LYS A 243 1.78 12.34 16.47
N SER A 244 0.85 13.11 17.05
CA SER A 244 0.05 12.67 18.19
C SER A 244 -0.84 11.48 17.81
N LEU A 245 -1.54 11.58 16.68
CA LEU A 245 -2.41 10.53 16.16
C LEU A 245 -1.63 9.23 15.87
N PHE A 246 -0.46 9.34 15.25
CA PHE A 246 0.43 8.21 15.01
C PHE A 246 0.82 7.50 16.31
N ALA A 247 1.23 8.26 17.34
CA ALA A 247 1.61 7.68 18.63
C ALA A 247 0.43 6.98 19.33
N VAL A 248 -0.77 7.57 19.27
CA VAL A 248 -1.99 6.98 19.85
C VAL A 248 -2.34 5.67 19.15
N GLU A 249 -2.36 5.64 17.82
CA GLU A 249 -2.68 4.42 17.06
C GLU A 249 -1.59 3.35 17.21
N GLN A 250 -0.33 3.74 17.28
CA GLN A 250 0.77 2.81 17.55
C GLN A 250 0.64 2.16 18.93
N ALA A 251 0.29 2.93 19.96
CA ALA A 251 0.05 2.39 21.30
C ALA A 251 -1.18 1.48 21.34
N ALA A 252 -2.28 1.88 20.67
CA ALA A 252 -3.48 1.06 20.56
C ALA A 252 -3.19 -0.28 19.86
N PHE A 253 -2.39 -0.26 18.79
CA PHE A 253 -1.94 -1.47 18.11
C PHE A 253 -1.07 -2.36 19.00
N GLY A 254 -0.12 -1.79 19.75
CA GLY A 254 0.71 -2.55 20.69
C GLY A 254 -0.13 -3.28 21.74
N ASN A 255 -1.13 -2.60 22.28
CA ASN A 255 -2.05 -3.21 23.23
C ASN A 255 -2.96 -4.27 22.58
N TYR A 256 -3.41 -4.05 21.33
CA TYR A 256 -4.13 -5.07 20.54
C TYR A 256 -3.29 -6.34 20.37
N MET A 257 -1.99 -6.20 20.06
CA MET A 257 -1.09 -7.35 19.93
C MET A 257 -0.97 -8.15 21.23
N THR A 258 -0.92 -7.47 22.38
CA THR A 258 -0.95 -8.11 23.70
C THR A 258 -2.26 -8.85 23.94
N ALA A 259 -3.40 -8.24 23.60
CA ALA A 259 -4.71 -8.87 23.75
C ALA A 259 -4.83 -10.15 22.90
N ILE A 260 -4.40 -10.12 21.64
CA ILE A 260 -4.42 -11.30 20.77
C ILE A 260 -3.50 -12.41 21.27
N LEU A 261 -2.31 -12.07 21.80
CA LEU A 261 -1.40 -13.05 22.38
C LEU A 261 -2.06 -13.80 23.56
N LEU A 262 -2.74 -13.07 24.45
CA LEU A 262 -3.40 -13.65 25.61
C LEU A 262 -4.63 -14.46 25.22
N VAL A 263 -5.43 -13.99 24.25
CA VAL A 263 -6.54 -14.77 23.67
C VAL A 263 -6.03 -16.09 23.11
N ALA A 264 -4.95 -16.07 22.33
CA ALA A 264 -4.36 -17.29 21.77
C ALA A 264 -3.80 -18.22 22.85
N THR A 265 -3.20 -17.67 23.92
CA THR A 265 -2.63 -18.45 25.02
C THR A 265 -3.72 -19.17 25.82
N PHE A 266 -4.81 -18.48 26.12
CA PHE A 266 -5.87 -19.00 26.99
C PHE A 266 -6.96 -19.76 26.25
N LYS A 267 -7.08 -19.64 24.92
CA LYS A 267 -8.14 -20.28 24.13
C LYS A 267 -8.41 -21.74 24.52
N ASP A 268 -7.33 -22.52 24.62
CA ASP A 268 -7.38 -23.98 24.88
C ASP A 268 -6.78 -24.39 26.24
N LYS A 269 -6.34 -23.43 27.07
CA LYS A 269 -5.56 -23.69 28.31
C LYS A 269 -6.15 -23.02 29.56
N ARG A 270 -7.45 -22.75 29.57
CA ARG A 270 -8.15 -22.17 30.72
C ARG A 270 -8.40 -23.22 31.79
N THR A 271 -7.89 -22.97 33.00
CA THR A 271 -8.01 -23.88 34.16
C THR A 271 -8.67 -23.22 35.37
N GLY A 272 -9.19 -21.98 35.25
CA GLY A 272 -9.84 -21.28 36.35
C GLY A 272 -10.48 -19.95 35.94
N GLU A 273 -11.35 -19.42 36.80
CA GLU A 273 -12.20 -18.24 36.55
C GLU A 273 -11.41 -16.98 36.15
N ASP A 274 -10.23 -16.77 36.73
CA ASP A 274 -9.37 -15.63 36.39
C ASP A 274 -8.87 -15.68 34.94
N GLN A 275 -8.60 -16.88 34.43
CA GLN A 275 -8.15 -17.07 33.04
C GLN A 275 -9.33 -16.94 32.07
N ASP A 276 -10.53 -17.40 32.46
CA ASP A 276 -11.76 -17.19 31.68
C ASP A 276 -12.08 -15.70 31.56
N ARG A 277 -12.09 -14.97 32.68
CA ARG A 277 -12.31 -13.53 32.71
C ARG A 277 -11.27 -12.76 31.89
N THR A 278 -10.00 -13.15 32.00
CA THR A 278 -8.92 -12.53 31.21
C THR A 278 -9.12 -12.78 29.71
N TYR A 279 -9.47 -14.01 29.32
CA TYR A 279 -9.76 -14.34 27.93
C TYR A 279 -10.91 -13.49 27.38
N GLU A 280 -12.02 -13.37 28.12
CA GLU A 280 -13.18 -12.58 27.69
C GLU A 280 -12.85 -11.10 27.50
N LEU A 281 -12.14 -10.49 28.45
CA LEU A 281 -11.76 -9.08 28.39
C LEU A 281 -10.79 -8.79 27.25
N MET A 282 -9.78 -9.64 27.07
CA MET A 282 -8.82 -9.52 25.96
C MET A 282 -9.50 -9.75 24.61
N ASN A 283 -10.42 -10.71 24.51
CA ASN A 283 -11.18 -10.96 23.30
C ASN A 283 -12.10 -9.79 22.93
N LYS A 284 -12.75 -9.17 23.93
CA LYS A 284 -13.57 -7.97 23.75
C LYS A 284 -12.73 -6.78 23.30
N SER A 285 -11.59 -6.55 23.97
CA SER A 285 -10.64 -5.50 23.61
C SER A 285 -10.14 -5.64 22.16
N ALA A 286 -9.71 -6.85 21.78
CA ALA A 286 -9.28 -7.15 20.43
C ALA A 286 -10.38 -6.88 19.39
N SER A 287 -11.62 -7.30 19.70
CA SER A 287 -12.77 -7.07 18.83
C SER A 287 -13.06 -5.58 18.61
N ILE A 288 -12.95 -4.74 19.64
CA ILE A 288 -13.17 -3.28 19.50
C ILE A 288 -12.16 -2.68 18.52
N TYR A 289 -10.88 -3.05 18.63
CA TYR A 289 -9.84 -2.57 17.72
C TYR A 289 -10.07 -3.06 16.28
N GLU A 290 -10.44 -4.33 16.10
CA GLU A 290 -10.78 -4.93 14.80
C GLU A 290 -11.98 -4.25 14.13
N ASN A 291 -12.91 -3.72 14.93
CA ASN A 291 -14.09 -2.97 14.49
C ASN A 291 -13.85 -1.45 14.39
N LEU A 292 -12.59 -1.01 14.27
CA LEU A 292 -12.23 0.41 14.14
C LEU A 292 -12.76 1.30 15.30
N GLY A 293 -12.95 0.71 16.48
CA GLY A 293 -13.20 1.47 17.71
C GLY A 293 -11.97 2.27 18.09
N SER A 294 -12.15 3.33 18.88
CA SER A 294 -10.99 4.14 19.28
C SER A 294 -10.05 3.34 20.17
N GLY A 295 -8.77 3.73 20.19
CA GLY A 295 -7.80 3.14 21.12
C GLY A 295 -8.24 3.26 22.58
N LYS A 296 -9.00 4.31 22.94
CA LYS A 296 -9.56 4.46 24.29
C LYS A 296 -10.64 3.42 24.58
N ASP A 297 -11.56 3.20 23.64
CA ASP A 297 -12.67 2.25 23.80
C ASP A 297 -12.15 0.81 23.86
N ALA A 298 -11.10 0.49 23.09
CA ALA A 298 -10.50 -0.83 23.08
C ALA A 298 -9.97 -1.26 24.46
N PHE A 299 -9.61 -0.32 25.34
CA PHE A 299 -9.10 -0.62 26.69
C PHE A 299 -10.04 -0.23 27.83
N GLU A 300 -11.23 0.30 27.52
CA GLU A 300 -12.31 0.48 28.49
C GLU A 300 -12.64 -0.82 29.27
N PRO A 301 -12.65 -2.04 28.66
CA PRO A 301 -12.92 -3.27 29.40
C PRO A 301 -12.00 -3.50 30.61
N PHE A 302 -10.77 -2.96 30.60
CA PHE A 302 -9.82 -3.09 31.70
C PHE A 302 -9.95 -2.01 32.78
N GLN A 303 -10.55 -0.86 32.46
CA GLN A 303 -10.73 0.22 33.44
C GLN A 303 -11.71 -0.18 34.55
N ASN A 304 -12.65 -1.07 34.23
CA ASN A 304 -13.62 -1.62 35.17
C ASN A 304 -13.05 -2.74 36.08
N LEU A 305 -11.78 -3.14 35.90
CA LEU A 305 -11.10 -4.08 36.78
C LEU A 305 -10.47 -3.42 38.03
N LYS A 306 -10.33 -2.09 38.05
CA LYS A 306 -9.73 -1.34 39.18
C LYS A 306 -10.69 -1.10 40.36
N LYS A 307 -11.64 -2.01 40.60
CA LYS A 307 -12.55 -1.94 41.75
C LYS A 307 -12.49 -3.21 42.56
#